data_AF-A0ABD0JSL9-F1
#
_entry.id   AF-A0ABD0JSL9-F1
#
_cell.length_a   1.000
_cell.length_b   1.000
_cell.length_c   1.000
_cell.angle_alpha   90.00
_cell.angle_beta   90.00
_cell.angle_gamma   90.00
#
_symmetry.space_group_name_H-M   'P 1'
#
loop_
_entity.id
_entity.type
_entity.pdbx_description
1 polymer ?
#
loop_
_entity_poly.entity_id
_entity_poly.type
_entity_poly.pdbx_seq_one_letter_code
_entity_poly.pdbx_strand_id
1 'polypeptide(L)'
;GLDPYSRDEIYRDDRREEEDPYRRVVRNGRGASDRFNADHLADQNSLSDFNSSEPAFELDHLATFAAGGARKGTMHVEDGLRKLRQMENTTGIWTMRCILLVERRFIVILDKNSGEELERFPVQYVQEPTAIFKNDRARSTTT
;
A
#
# COMPACT_ATOMS: atom_id res chain seq x y z
N GLY A 1 -7.32 -68.23 30.73
CA GLY A 1 -7.70 -67.19 31.68
C GLY A 1 -6.50 -66.31 31.93
N LEU A 2 -6.71 -65.00 31.87
CA LEU A 2 -5.80 -63.88 32.23
C LEU A 2 -5.14 -64.16 33.61
N ASP A 3 -3.88 -63.83 33.89
CA ASP A 3 -3.35 -62.46 34.03
C ASP A 3 -1.79 -62.40 33.91
N PRO A 4 -1.26 -61.31 33.33
CA PRO A 4 0.14 -61.04 32.98
C PRO A 4 1.03 -60.38 34.07
N TYR A 5 2.31 -60.73 34.02
CA TYR A 5 3.50 -59.90 34.28
C TYR A 5 3.32 -58.51 34.93
N SER A 6 4.01 -58.30 36.06
CA SER A 6 5.33 -57.64 36.09
C SER A 6 5.51 -56.81 37.37
N ARG A 7 6.33 -57.36 38.27
CA ARG A 7 7.00 -56.74 39.42
C ARG A 7 8.45 -57.16 39.26
N ASP A 8 9.49 -56.34 39.35
CA ASP A 8 9.74 -54.99 39.81
C ASP A 8 11.03 -54.54 39.06
N GLU A 9 11.26 -53.24 38.87
CA GLU A 9 12.59 -52.62 39.06
C GLU A 9 12.56 -51.12 38.73
N ILE A 10 12.19 -50.36 39.76
CA ILE A 10 12.90 -49.18 40.29
C ILE A 10 13.96 -48.56 39.35
N TYR A 11 13.62 -47.44 38.70
CA TYR A 11 14.53 -46.30 38.54
C TYR A 11 13.80 -45.00 38.87
N ARG A 12 14.55 -44.15 39.57
CA ARG A 12 14.10 -42.98 40.33
C ARG A 12 13.75 -41.79 39.45
N ASP A 13 12.67 -41.14 39.88
CA ASP A 13 12.38 -39.71 39.91
C ASP A 13 13.52 -38.74 39.52
N ASP A 14 13.26 -37.94 38.48
CA ASP A 14 13.69 -36.55 38.37
C ASP A 14 12.64 -35.79 37.54
N ARG A 15 11.54 -35.41 38.20
CA ARG A 15 10.61 -34.39 37.70
C ARG A 15 11.35 -33.07 37.49
N ARG A 16 11.62 -32.70 36.24
CA ARG A 16 11.65 -31.28 35.86
C ARG A 16 10.23 -30.89 35.48
N GLU A 17 9.59 -30.14 36.37
CA GLU A 17 8.33 -29.44 36.10
C GLU A 17 8.61 -28.40 35.01
N GLU A 18 8.36 -28.73 33.74
CA GLU A 18 8.23 -27.73 32.69
C GLU A 18 6.96 -26.91 32.99
N GLU A 19 7.17 -25.66 33.38
CA GLU A 19 6.12 -24.68 33.64
C GLU A 19 5.29 -24.47 32.37
N ASP A 20 4.03 -24.91 32.41
CA ASP A 20 3.04 -24.67 31.36
C ASP A 20 2.66 -23.17 31.36
N PRO A 21 3.04 -22.38 30.33
CA PRO A 21 2.89 -20.92 30.36
C PRO A 21 1.44 -20.45 30.22
N TYR A 22 0.47 -21.35 30.06
CA TYR A 22 -0.95 -20.99 29.89
C TYR A 22 -1.79 -21.09 31.18
N ARG A 23 -1.18 -21.40 32.33
CA ARG A 23 -1.91 -21.53 33.60
C ARG A 23 -1.68 -20.36 34.55
N ARG A 24 -2.33 -19.21 34.31
CA ARG A 24 -2.79 -18.38 35.45
C ARG A 24 -4.10 -17.61 35.23
N VAL A 25 -5.06 -18.09 36.01
CA VAL A 25 -6.32 -17.51 36.47
C VAL A 25 -6.32 -16.00 36.76
N VAL A 26 -7.41 -15.40 36.29
CA VAL A 26 -8.19 -14.26 36.83
C VAL A 26 -7.88 -13.90 38.29
N ARG A 27 -7.38 -12.68 38.55
CA ARG A 27 -7.76 -11.84 39.71
C ARG A 27 -7.29 -10.38 39.55
N ASN A 28 -8.23 -9.47 39.83
CA ASN A 28 -8.14 -8.02 39.75
C ASN A 28 -6.90 -7.40 40.44
N GLY A 29 -6.23 -6.46 39.76
CA GLY A 29 -5.19 -5.61 40.33
C GLY A 29 -4.63 -4.65 39.30
N ARG A 30 -4.59 -3.36 39.63
CA ARG A 30 -4.15 -2.24 38.81
C ARG A 30 -2.65 -2.34 38.47
N GLY A 31 -2.27 -1.91 37.27
CA GLY A 31 -0.90 -1.49 36.95
C GLY A 31 -0.28 -2.13 35.72
N ALA A 32 0.16 -1.27 34.80
CA ALA A 32 1.21 -1.51 33.82
C ALA A 32 0.97 -2.61 32.77
N SER A 33 0.06 -2.36 31.82
CA SER A 33 0.05 -3.06 30.55
C SER A 33 1.05 -2.42 29.59
N ASP A 34 2.16 -3.11 29.40
CA ASP A 34 2.83 -3.34 28.13
C ASP A 34 3.29 -2.12 27.35
N ARG A 35 4.51 -1.70 27.70
CA ARG A 35 5.46 -1.08 26.78
C ARG A 35 5.74 -2.07 25.64
N PHE A 36 4.86 -2.10 24.64
CA PHE A 36 5.20 -2.71 23.35
C PHE A 36 6.33 -1.89 22.75
N ASN A 37 7.47 -2.57 22.55
CA ASN A 37 8.73 -2.07 22.01
C ASN A 37 8.54 -0.96 20.96
N ALA A 38 8.77 0.28 21.38
CA ALA A 38 8.76 1.48 20.55
C ALA A 38 10.15 1.87 20.03
N ASP A 39 11.15 0.99 20.17
CA ASP A 39 12.57 1.38 20.03
C ASP A 39 13.31 0.71 18.87
N HIS A 40 12.62 0.16 17.85
CA HIS A 40 13.33 -0.51 16.74
C HIS A 40 12.80 -0.32 15.31
N LEU A 41 12.05 0.76 15.04
CA LEU A 41 11.68 1.18 13.67
C LEU A 41 11.69 2.71 13.46
N ALA A 42 12.44 3.44 14.28
CA ALA A 42 12.67 4.87 14.10
C ALA A 42 13.71 5.13 12.99
N ASP A 43 13.47 4.67 11.75
CA ASP A 43 14.16 5.23 10.58
C ASP A 43 13.57 4.87 9.20
N GLN A 44 12.29 4.50 9.10
CA GLN A 44 11.66 4.31 7.78
C GLN A 44 10.33 5.04 7.67
N ASN A 45 10.49 6.30 7.26
CA ASN A 45 9.61 7.00 6.34
C ASN A 45 8.29 7.52 6.93
N SER A 46 8.33 8.83 7.19
CA SER A 46 7.26 9.78 7.52
C SER A 46 6.09 9.77 6.51
N LEU A 47 5.39 8.64 6.37
CA LEU A 47 4.13 8.49 5.63
C LEU A 47 3.01 7.91 6.51
N SER A 48 3.35 7.37 7.70
CA SER A 48 2.39 6.75 8.62
C SER A 48 1.49 7.76 9.38
N ASP A 49 1.83 9.05 9.36
CA ASP A 49 1.04 10.11 10.02
C ASP A 49 -0.06 10.71 9.13
N PHE A 50 -0.12 10.34 7.84
CA PHE A 50 -1.27 10.63 6.98
C PHE A 50 -2.34 9.56 7.18
N ASN A 51 -3.22 9.78 8.17
CA ASN A 51 -4.56 9.19 8.32
C ASN A 51 -4.79 7.82 7.65
N SER A 52 -4.78 6.76 8.45
CA SER A 52 -4.96 5.33 8.14
C SER A 52 -6.24 4.90 7.37
N SER A 53 -6.96 5.81 6.72
CA SER A 53 -8.21 5.53 6.01
C SER A 53 -8.26 5.96 4.53
N GLU A 54 -7.41 6.87 4.06
CA GLU A 54 -7.49 7.36 2.67
C GLU A 54 -6.40 6.72 1.80
N PRO A 55 -6.75 6.18 0.60
CA PRO A 55 -5.77 5.52 -0.26
C PRO A 55 -4.66 6.46 -0.74
N ALA A 56 -3.42 6.02 -0.57
CA ALA A 56 -2.21 6.67 -1.05
C ALA A 56 -1.44 5.74 -2.00
N PHE A 57 -1.01 6.25 -3.15
CA PHE A 57 -0.29 5.47 -4.16
C PHE A 57 1.00 6.17 -4.55
N GLU A 58 2.12 5.45 -4.49
CA GLU A 58 3.36 5.93 -5.11
C GLU A 58 3.28 5.77 -6.63
N LEU A 59 3.69 6.79 -7.38
CA LEU A 59 3.70 6.74 -8.83
C LEU A 59 4.80 7.59 -9.45
N ASP A 60 5.12 7.30 -10.71
CA ASP A 60 5.95 8.13 -11.57
C ASP A 60 5.04 8.96 -12.48
N HIS A 61 5.01 10.28 -12.27
CA HIS A 61 4.31 11.21 -13.15
C HIS A 61 5.09 11.34 -14.46
N LEU A 62 4.40 11.17 -15.59
CA LEU A 62 5.01 11.15 -16.92
C LEU A 62 4.85 12.48 -17.67
N ALA A 63 3.65 13.07 -17.63
CA ALA A 63 3.33 14.29 -18.36
C ALA A 63 1.97 14.87 -17.94
N THR A 64 1.86 16.20 -18.05
CA THR A 64 0.57 16.92 -18.04
C THR A 64 0.46 17.69 -19.35
N PHE A 65 -0.63 17.50 -20.09
CA PHE A 65 -0.89 18.23 -21.32
C PHE A 65 -2.00 19.25 -21.11
N ALA A 66 -1.75 20.50 -21.48
CA ALA A 66 -2.82 21.49 -21.56
C ALA A 66 -3.84 21.08 -22.64
N ALA A 67 -5.11 20.97 -22.26
CA ALA A 67 -6.22 20.84 -23.20
C ALA A 67 -6.50 22.22 -23.83
N GLY A 68 -5.62 22.70 -24.71
CA GLY A 68 -5.68 24.05 -25.25
C GLY A 68 -6.32 24.16 -26.64
N GLY A 69 -7.41 24.94 -26.75
CA GLY A 69 -7.69 25.78 -27.94
C GLY A 69 -9.12 25.82 -28.49
N ALA A 70 -9.91 26.85 -28.09
CA ALA A 70 -11.06 27.53 -28.75
C ALA A 70 -12.22 26.77 -29.41
N ARG A 71 -12.14 25.46 -29.63
CA ARG A 71 -13.28 24.63 -30.03
C ARG A 71 -13.55 23.63 -28.92
N LYS A 72 -14.43 24.05 -28.02
CA LYS A 72 -15.19 23.26 -27.04
C LYS A 72 -15.23 21.77 -27.41
N GLY A 73 -14.52 20.93 -26.66
CA GLY A 73 -14.67 19.47 -26.76
C GLY A 73 -13.41 18.73 -26.39
N THR A 74 -13.32 18.32 -25.12
CA THR A 74 -12.67 17.08 -24.65
C THR A 74 -11.50 16.55 -25.49
N MET A 75 -10.26 16.77 -25.01
CA MET A 75 -9.15 15.91 -25.42
C MET A 75 -9.51 14.48 -24.99
N HIS A 76 -9.66 13.58 -25.96
CA HIS A 76 -9.95 12.19 -25.64
C HIS A 76 -8.69 11.48 -25.17
N VAL A 77 -8.85 10.38 -24.44
CA VAL A 77 -7.74 9.62 -23.85
C VAL A 77 -6.69 9.22 -24.89
N GLU A 78 -7.08 8.80 -26.10
CA GLU A 78 -6.10 8.42 -27.13
C GLU A 78 -5.26 9.58 -27.65
N ASP A 79 -5.77 10.81 -27.62
CA ASP A 79 -4.99 11.99 -28.02
C ASP A 79 -3.86 12.26 -27.03
N GLY A 80 -4.15 12.11 -25.73
CA GLY A 80 -3.15 12.17 -24.66
C GLY A 80 -2.07 11.08 -24.84
N LEU A 81 -2.49 9.84 -25.10
CA LEU A 81 -1.56 8.72 -25.34
C LEU A 81 -0.70 8.92 -26.58
N ARG A 82 -1.27 9.44 -27.67
CA ARG A 82 -0.53 9.73 -28.91
C ARG A 82 0.56 10.77 -28.65
N LYS A 83 0.21 11.85 -27.94
CA LYS A 83 1.17 12.90 -27.53
C LYS A 83 2.26 12.34 -26.61
N LEU A 84 1.88 11.51 -25.63
CA LEU A 84 2.82 10.88 -24.70
C LEU A 84 3.84 9.99 -25.45
N ARG A 85 3.37 9.14 -26.37
CA ARG A 85 4.24 8.31 -27.22
C ARG A 85 5.11 9.12 -28.16
N GLN A 86 4.59 10.21 -28.71
CA GLN A 86 5.39 11.09 -29.54
C GLN A 86 6.55 11.68 -28.74
N MET A 87 6.26 12.20 -27.54
CA MET A 87 7.26 12.77 -26.63
C MET A 87 8.33 11.76 -26.23
N GLU A 88 7.95 10.52 -25.90
CA GLU A 88 8.88 9.41 -25.64
C GLU A 88 9.89 9.21 -26.76
N ASN A 89 9.43 9.25 -28.01
CA ASN A 89 10.28 9.01 -29.18
C ASN A 89 11.13 10.22 -29.61
N THR A 90 10.70 11.45 -29.31
CA THR A 90 11.35 12.66 -29.82
C THR A 90 12.27 13.34 -28.80
N THR A 91 11.79 13.54 -27.58
CA THR A 91 12.49 14.32 -26.55
C THR A 91 12.87 13.48 -25.34
N GLY A 92 12.31 12.27 -25.23
CA GLY A 92 12.32 11.49 -24.01
C GLY A 92 11.28 12.00 -23.01
N ILE A 93 11.02 11.18 -22.00
CA ILE A 93 10.14 11.50 -20.87
C ILE A 93 11.00 11.52 -19.61
N TRP A 94 10.98 12.63 -18.91
CA TRP A 94 11.54 12.73 -17.57
C TRP A 94 10.43 12.49 -16.57
N THR A 95 10.58 11.45 -15.75
CA THR A 95 9.58 11.09 -14.75
C THR A 95 9.86 11.79 -13.43
N MET A 96 8.78 12.08 -12.70
CA MET A 96 8.85 12.65 -11.35
C MET A 96 8.18 11.68 -10.36
N ARG A 97 8.85 11.39 -9.25
CA ARG A 97 8.31 10.52 -8.20
C ARG A 97 7.30 11.29 -7.36
N CYS A 98 6.08 10.79 -7.31
CA CYS A 98 4.98 11.44 -6.62
C CYS A 98 4.21 10.47 -5.71
N ILE A 99 3.42 11.04 -4.81
CA ILE A 99 2.36 10.35 -4.07
C ILE A 99 1.02 10.89 -4.54
N LEU A 100 0.10 9.99 -4.90
CA LEU A 100 -1.29 10.31 -5.23
C LEU A 100 -2.18 9.96 -4.04
N LEU A 101 -2.77 10.98 -3.44
CA LEU A 101 -3.77 10.82 -2.39
C LEU A 101 -5.17 10.94 -2.98
N VAL A 102 -6.02 9.95 -2.69
CA VAL A 102 -7.42 9.95 -3.11
C VAL A 102 -8.28 10.23 -1.89
N GLU A 103 -8.63 11.51 -1.73
CA GLU A 103 -9.56 11.96 -0.70
C GLU A 103 -11.01 11.88 -1.20
N ARG A 104 -11.98 12.09 -0.30
CA ARG A 104 -13.42 12.07 -0.67
C ARG A 104 -13.82 13.10 -1.74
N ARG A 105 -13.14 14.24 -1.81
CA ARG A 105 -13.51 15.37 -2.70
C ARG A 105 -12.39 15.81 -3.64
N PHE A 106 -11.17 15.40 -3.35
CA PHE A 106 -9.98 15.86 -4.04
C PHE A 106 -9.09 14.68 -4.37
N ILE A 107 -8.35 14.85 -5.45
CA ILE A 107 -7.15 14.08 -5.71
C ILE A 107 -5.99 15.05 -5.53
N VAL A 108 -5.02 14.64 -4.73
CA VAL A 108 -3.85 15.45 -4.39
C VAL A 108 -2.61 14.72 -4.88
N ILE A 109 -1.71 15.45 -5.55
CA ILE A 109 -0.40 14.96 -5.99
C ILE A 109 0.65 15.67 -5.14
N LEU A 110 1.45 14.89 -4.42
CA LEU A 110 2.57 15.39 -3.66
C LEU A 110 3.88 14.97 -4.34
N ASP A 111 4.90 15.83 -4.28
CA ASP A 111 6.26 15.41 -4.60
C ASP A 111 6.74 14.41 -3.53
N LYS A 112 7.29 13.26 -3.96
CA LYS A 112 7.69 12.21 -3.02
C LYS A 112 8.89 12.62 -2.15
N ASN A 113 9.75 13.49 -2.65
CA ASN A 113 11.00 13.82 -1.98
C ASN A 113 10.84 14.98 -1.00
N SER A 114 10.12 16.04 -1.40
CA SER A 114 9.89 17.23 -0.58
C SER A 114 8.61 17.16 0.24
N GLY A 115 7.62 16.36 -0.18
CA GLY A 115 6.27 16.35 0.41
C GLY A 115 5.42 17.56 0.01
N GLU A 116 5.88 18.40 -0.93
CA GLU A 116 5.15 19.57 -1.40
C GLU A 116 3.91 19.17 -2.20
N GLU A 117 2.79 19.88 -1.99
CA GLU A 117 1.60 19.75 -2.83
C GLU A 117 1.86 20.34 -4.21
N LEU A 118 1.93 19.47 -5.21
CA LEU A 118 2.15 19.84 -6.61
C LEU A 118 0.85 20.23 -7.29
N GLU A 119 -0.20 19.40 -7.10
CA GLU A 119 -1.50 19.63 -7.70
C GLU A 119 -2.61 19.12 -6.79
N ARG A 120 -3.74 19.84 -6.80
CA ARG A 120 -4.97 19.45 -6.10
C ARG A 120 -6.16 19.76 -6.97
N PHE A 121 -6.87 18.72 -7.38
CA PHE A 121 -8.03 18.86 -8.26
C PHE A 121 -9.30 18.25 -7.64
N PRO A 122 -10.45 18.92 -7.76
CA PRO A 122 -11.73 18.36 -7.36
C PRO A 122 -12.05 17.08 -8.15
N VAL A 123 -12.46 16.01 -7.47
CA VAL A 123 -12.82 14.73 -8.09
C VAL A 123 -13.91 14.90 -9.15
N GLN A 124 -14.84 15.84 -8.95
CA GLN A 124 -15.93 16.15 -9.89
C GLN A 124 -15.48 16.62 -11.29
N TYR A 125 -14.23 17.05 -11.45
CA TYR A 125 -13.68 17.47 -12.74
C TYR A 125 -12.82 16.39 -13.41
N VAL A 126 -12.61 15.25 -12.75
CA VAL A 126 -11.91 14.10 -13.32
C VAL A 126 -12.86 13.39 -14.27
N GLN A 127 -12.48 13.35 -15.54
CA GLN A 127 -13.24 12.69 -16.59
C GLN A 127 -12.39 11.58 -17.20
N GLU A 128 -13.02 10.45 -17.53
CA GLU A 128 -12.42 9.33 -18.26
C GLU A 128 -11.12 8.75 -17.64
N PRO A 129 -11.06 8.45 -16.33
CA PRO A 129 -9.89 7.82 -15.73
C PRO A 129 -9.63 6.46 -16.39
N THR A 130 -8.46 6.29 -16.99
CA THR A 130 -8.14 5.12 -17.81
C THR A 130 -6.84 4.47 -17.34
N ALA A 131 -6.88 3.15 -17.12
CA ALA A 131 -5.70 2.34 -16.86
C ALA A 131 -5.37 1.50 -18.11
N ILE A 132 -4.10 1.48 -18.51
CA ILE A 132 -3.64 0.75 -19.70
C ILE A 132 -2.55 -0.21 -19.29
N PHE A 133 -2.74 -1.48 -19.59
CA PHE A 133 -1.77 -2.51 -19.30
C PHE A 133 -1.09 -2.98 -20.58
N LYS A 134 0.18 -3.39 -20.49
CA LYS A 134 0.99 -3.85 -21.62
C LYS A 134 0.31 -4.95 -22.46
N ASN A 135 -0.61 -5.72 -21.87
CA ASN A 135 -1.30 -6.83 -22.52
C ASN A 135 -2.64 -6.47 -23.21
N ASP A 136 -3.14 -5.24 -23.09
CA ASP A 136 -4.43 -4.85 -23.70
C ASP A 136 -4.38 -4.71 -25.23
N ARG A 137 -3.18 -4.79 -25.83
CA ARG A 137 -3.00 -4.77 -27.29
C ARG A 137 -3.52 -6.04 -27.99
N ALA A 138 -3.89 -7.08 -27.24
CA ALA A 138 -4.29 -8.38 -27.80
C ALA A 138 -5.79 -8.55 -28.07
N ARG A 139 -6.68 -7.62 -27.64
CA ARG A 139 -8.14 -7.81 -27.81
C ARG A 139 -8.78 -7.12 -29.00
N SER A 140 -8.03 -6.36 -29.80
CA SER A 140 -8.55 -5.69 -31.00
C SER A 140 -8.09 -6.37 -32.29
N THR A 141 -8.36 -7.68 -32.42
CA THR A 141 -8.37 -8.40 -33.71
C THR A 141 -9.45 -9.47 -33.70
N THR A 142 -10.72 -9.10 -33.92
CA THR A 142 -11.76 -9.95 -34.53
C THR A 142 -12.99 -9.07 -34.81
N THR A 143 -13.17 -8.63 -36.05
CA THR A 143 -14.46 -8.60 -36.78
C THR A 143 -14.13 -8.51 -38.26
#